data_AF-K7ZFT6-F1
#
_entry.id   AF-K7ZFT6-F1
#
_cell.length_a   1.000
_cell.length_b   1.000
_cell.length_c   1.000
_cell.angle_alpha   90.00
_cell.angle_beta   90.00
_cell.angle_gamma   90.00
#
_symmetry.space_group_name_H-M   'P 1'
#
loop_
_entity.id
_entity.type
_entity.pdbx_description
1 polymer ?
#
loop_
_entity_poly.entity_id
_entity_poly.type
_entity_poly.pdbx_seq_one_letter_code
_entity_poly.pdbx_strand_id
1 'polypeptide(L)'
;MKVVSLILGLLLSVSTASADWAQDFSELKDIPRSYEDSGAICEEVARLEMQRTYPAPQYKVEVGIAYGDGTRTIGELDVVIFDNNLNKVLKIAEVKCWKDVRAGLQKAQEQRARFLKYNRSGKPLFFRSTSTKQTFEKEQFAFVKEFFSIAQKGSAAQGFEVELEYTLKEMHQHRADMLRCQSQGQCAKP
;
A
#
# COMPACT_ATOMS: atom_id res chain seq x y z
N MET A 1 -37.75 -27.54 39.40
CA MET A 1 -38.21 -26.64 38.33
C MET A 1 -37.02 -26.34 37.43
N LYS A 2 -37.13 -26.65 36.13
CA LYS A 2 -36.09 -26.44 35.13
C LYS A 2 -36.11 -24.96 34.72
N VAL A 3 -35.03 -24.23 34.97
CA VAL A 3 -34.86 -22.89 34.39
C VAL A 3 -34.15 -23.06 33.06
N VAL A 4 -34.96 -23.09 32.01
CA VAL A 4 -34.55 -22.83 30.63
C VAL A 4 -34.69 -21.34 30.40
N SER A 5 -33.63 -20.65 30.00
CA SER A 5 -33.65 -19.37 29.25
C SER A 5 -32.19 -18.96 28.99
N LEU A 6 -31.66 -19.23 27.81
CA LEU A 6 -31.76 -18.47 26.55
C LEU A 6 -30.45 -17.68 26.38
N ILE A 7 -29.46 -18.34 25.78
CA ILE A 7 -28.26 -17.67 25.27
C ILE A 7 -28.71 -16.87 24.05
N LEU A 8 -28.93 -15.57 24.25
CA LEU A 8 -29.17 -14.62 23.18
C LEU A 8 -27.85 -14.44 22.43
N GLY A 9 -27.65 -15.23 21.38
CA GLY A 9 -26.55 -15.09 20.44
C GLY A 9 -26.66 -13.75 19.73
N LEU A 10 -25.92 -12.76 20.21
CA LEU A 10 -25.69 -11.52 19.49
C LEU A 10 -24.82 -11.86 18.29
N LEU A 11 -25.47 -12.21 17.17
CA LEU A 11 -24.86 -12.20 15.85
C LEU A 11 -24.53 -10.74 15.56
N LEU A 12 -23.35 -10.30 15.99
CA LEU A 12 -22.72 -9.11 15.43
C LEU A 12 -22.53 -9.42 13.95
N SER A 13 -23.49 -8.99 13.13
CA SER A 13 -23.31 -8.83 11.70
C SER A 13 -22.15 -7.87 11.54
N VAL A 14 -20.95 -8.43 11.39
CA VAL A 14 -19.79 -7.68 10.96
C VAL A 14 -20.15 -7.22 9.56
N SER A 15 -20.61 -5.98 9.44
CA SER A 15 -20.79 -5.34 8.14
C SER A 15 -19.43 -5.43 7.48
N THR A 16 -19.28 -6.32 6.51
CA THR A 16 -18.16 -6.27 5.57
C THR A 16 -18.34 -4.93 4.88
N ALA A 17 -17.62 -3.91 5.36
CA ALA A 17 -17.57 -2.62 4.71
C ALA A 17 -17.07 -2.89 3.29
N SER A 18 -18.00 -2.93 2.34
CA SER A 18 -17.65 -2.97 0.93
C SER A 18 -16.86 -1.71 0.65
N ALA A 19 -15.83 -1.81 -0.19
CA ALA A 19 -15.16 -0.63 -0.73
C ALA A 19 -16.18 0.44 -1.15
N ASP A 20 -16.04 1.63 -0.57
CA ASP A 20 -16.81 2.80 -0.93
C ASP A 20 -15.85 3.81 -1.55
N TRP A 21 -15.91 3.94 -2.86
CA TRP A 21 -15.08 4.90 -3.58
C TRP A 21 -15.34 6.33 -3.11
N ALA A 22 -16.54 6.68 -2.65
CA ALA A 22 -16.79 8.03 -2.14
C ALA A 22 -15.96 8.33 -0.89
N GLN A 23 -15.83 7.35 0.00
CA GLN A 23 -14.96 7.44 1.17
C GLN A 23 -13.49 7.50 0.76
N ASP A 24 -13.02 6.54 -0.04
CA ASP A 24 -11.61 6.50 -0.47
C ASP A 24 -11.21 7.77 -1.22
N PHE A 25 -12.05 8.25 -2.14
CA PHE A 25 -11.84 9.49 -2.86
C PHE A 25 -11.71 10.69 -1.90
N SER A 26 -12.55 10.76 -0.87
CA SER A 26 -12.46 11.82 0.15
C SER A 26 -11.13 11.75 0.91
N GLU A 27 -10.63 10.55 1.22
CA GLU A 27 -9.34 10.35 1.89
C GLU A 27 -8.15 10.68 0.97
N LEU A 28 -8.29 10.49 -0.34
CA LEU A 28 -7.23 10.75 -1.34
C LEU A 28 -7.18 12.19 -1.83
N LYS A 29 -8.28 12.95 -1.70
CA LYS A 29 -8.44 14.31 -2.26
C LYS A 29 -7.33 15.28 -1.86
N ASP A 30 -6.89 15.21 -0.61
CA ASP A 30 -5.92 16.14 -0.03
C ASP A 30 -4.46 15.63 -0.11
N ILE A 31 -4.23 14.48 -0.75
CA ILE A 31 -2.90 13.88 -0.90
C ILE A 31 -2.19 14.48 -2.12
N PRO A 32 -1.02 15.16 -1.95
CA PRO A 32 -0.27 15.75 -3.05
C PRO A 32 0.53 14.67 -3.82
N ARG A 33 -0.19 13.82 -4.57
CA ARG A 33 0.38 12.72 -5.37
C ARG A 33 0.05 12.93 -6.85
N SER A 34 1.01 12.63 -7.72
CA SER A 34 0.74 12.54 -9.16
C SER A 34 0.03 11.23 -9.48
N TYR A 35 -1.16 11.30 -10.07
CA TYR A 35 -1.90 10.13 -10.56
C TYR A 35 -1.70 9.89 -12.07
N GLU A 36 -0.73 10.56 -12.70
CA GLU A 36 -0.39 10.35 -14.12
C GLU A 36 0.18 8.96 -14.37
N ASP A 37 0.90 8.38 -13.41
CA ASP A 37 1.26 6.97 -13.47
C ASP A 37 0.06 6.08 -13.12
N SER A 38 -0.14 4.99 -13.87
CA SER A 38 -1.28 4.10 -13.65
C SER A 38 -1.20 3.28 -12.35
N GLY A 39 0.00 3.04 -11.83
CA GLY A 39 0.24 2.34 -10.58
C GLY A 39 -0.06 3.20 -9.34
N ALA A 40 0.07 4.52 -9.46
CA ALA A 40 -0.10 5.45 -8.33
C ALA A 40 -1.47 5.33 -7.63
N ILE A 41 -2.56 5.16 -8.38
CA ILE A 41 -3.88 4.97 -7.75
C ILE A 41 -3.93 3.67 -6.92
N CYS A 42 -3.26 2.62 -7.38
CA CYS A 42 -3.27 1.34 -6.70
C CYS A 42 -2.42 1.36 -5.44
N GLU A 43 -1.28 2.05 -5.49
CA GLU A 43 -0.46 2.31 -4.30
C GLU A 43 -1.25 3.07 -3.24
N GLU A 44 -1.96 4.12 -3.64
CA GLU A 44 -2.73 4.96 -2.71
C GLU A 44 -3.94 4.24 -2.13
N VAL A 45 -4.68 3.45 -2.92
CA VAL A 45 -5.76 2.60 -2.38
C VAL A 45 -5.19 1.52 -1.46
N ALA A 46 -4.07 0.89 -1.84
CA ALA A 46 -3.37 -0.05 -0.96
C ALA A 46 -2.94 0.61 0.35
N ARG A 47 -2.51 1.88 0.33
CA ARG A 47 -2.19 2.65 1.53
C ARG A 47 -3.40 2.77 2.44
N LEU A 48 -4.58 3.13 1.91
CA LEU A 48 -5.81 3.25 2.71
C LEU A 48 -6.19 1.92 3.36
N GLU A 49 -6.17 0.82 2.61
CA GLU A 49 -6.47 -0.52 3.15
C GLU A 49 -5.45 -0.94 4.22
N MET A 50 -4.16 -0.67 3.99
CA MET A 50 -3.12 -0.97 4.98
C MET A 50 -3.22 -0.03 6.20
N GLN A 51 -3.67 1.21 6.07
CA GLN A 51 -3.91 2.10 7.22
C GLN A 51 -5.09 1.60 8.08
N ARG A 52 -6.11 1.01 7.47
CA ARG A 52 -7.21 0.36 8.21
C ARG A 52 -6.72 -0.87 8.98
N THR A 53 -5.81 -1.64 8.37
CA THR A 53 -5.24 -2.85 8.98
C THR A 53 -4.15 -2.54 10.02
N TYR A 54 -3.36 -1.50 9.78
CA TYR A 54 -2.25 -1.02 10.60
C TYR A 54 -2.49 0.45 10.99
N PRO A 55 -3.38 0.70 11.96
CA PRO A 55 -3.80 2.05 12.31
C PRO A 55 -2.75 2.84 13.12
N ALA A 56 -2.78 4.15 12.95
CA ALA A 56 -2.11 5.09 13.84
C ALA A 56 -2.70 5.04 15.27
N PRO A 57 -1.95 5.47 16.31
CA PRO A 57 -0.61 6.03 16.26
C PRO A 57 0.51 4.97 16.26
N GLN A 58 0.19 3.69 16.46
CA GLN A 58 1.20 2.64 16.55
C GLN A 58 1.91 2.43 15.21
N TYR A 59 1.17 2.46 14.10
CA TYR A 59 1.71 2.22 12.78
C TYR A 59 1.69 3.47 11.93
N LYS A 60 2.63 3.54 10.99
CA LYS A 60 2.66 4.55 9.93
C LYS A 60 2.81 3.82 8.60
N VAL A 61 1.87 4.06 7.69
CA VAL A 61 1.90 3.48 6.34
C VAL A 61 2.30 4.56 5.35
N GLU A 62 3.37 4.31 4.62
CA GLU A 62 3.93 5.18 3.59
C GLU A 62 3.86 4.50 2.23
N VAL A 63 3.80 5.31 1.17
CA VAL A 63 3.91 4.84 -0.22
C VAL A 63 5.06 5.52 -0.94
N GLY A 64 5.60 4.82 -1.93
CA GLY A 64 6.61 5.37 -2.84
C GLY A 64 7.88 5.79 -2.11
N ILE A 65 8.56 4.87 -1.44
CA ILE A 65 9.88 5.13 -0.84
C ILE A 65 10.97 4.69 -1.82
N ALA A 66 11.62 5.66 -2.47
CA ALA A 66 12.78 5.41 -3.31
C ALA A 66 14.01 5.08 -2.46
N TYR A 67 14.83 4.14 -2.94
CA TYR A 67 16.11 3.79 -2.33
C TYR A 67 17.24 3.72 -3.36
N GLY A 68 18.46 4.05 -2.94
CA GLY A 68 19.60 4.15 -3.86
C GLY A 68 20.96 4.26 -3.14
N ASP A 69 22.05 4.18 -3.90
CA ASP A 69 23.43 4.12 -3.37
C ASP A 69 24.17 5.47 -3.40
N GLY A 70 23.41 6.58 -3.44
CA GLY A 70 23.93 7.94 -3.56
C GLY A 70 24.34 8.34 -4.99
N THR A 71 24.61 7.38 -5.87
CA THR A 71 24.91 7.66 -7.29
C THR A 71 23.69 7.55 -8.17
N ARG A 72 22.74 6.68 -7.80
CA ARG A 72 21.50 6.47 -8.54
C ARG A 72 20.39 5.92 -7.65
N THR A 73 19.16 6.07 -8.10
CA THR A 73 18.01 5.30 -7.60
C THR A 73 18.14 3.85 -8.07
N ILE A 74 17.99 2.91 -7.14
CA ILE A 74 18.03 1.46 -7.40
C ILE A 74 16.61 0.91 -7.55
N GLY A 75 15.66 1.46 -6.80
CA GLY A 75 14.26 1.06 -6.85
C GLY A 75 13.38 1.94 -5.97
N GLU A 76 12.11 1.58 -5.95
CA GLU A 76 11.06 2.16 -5.13
C GLU A 76 10.31 1.03 -4.42
N LEU A 77 9.88 1.30 -3.19
CA LEU A 77 9.04 0.42 -2.38
C LEU A 77 7.62 0.99 -2.41
N ASP A 78 6.68 0.19 -2.89
CA ASP A 78 5.32 0.64 -3.19
C ASP A 78 4.54 0.98 -1.90
N VAL A 79 4.53 0.09 -0.91
CA VAL A 79 3.95 0.32 0.43
C VAL A 79 4.93 -0.10 1.53
N VAL A 80 5.13 0.76 2.53
CA VAL A 80 6.01 0.50 3.68
C VAL A 80 5.24 0.76 4.97
N ILE A 81 5.16 -0.27 5.81
CA ILE A 81 4.50 -0.20 7.12
C ILE A 81 5.58 -0.09 8.19
N PHE A 82 5.63 1.04 8.87
CA PHE A 82 6.48 1.29 10.03
C PHE A 82 5.72 0.97 11.32
N ASP A 83 6.42 0.37 12.28
CA ASP A 83 6.01 0.35 13.69
C ASP A 83 6.71 1.50 14.40
N ASN A 84 5.93 2.46 14.90
CA ASN A 84 6.44 3.68 15.53
C ASN A 84 7.03 3.41 16.92
N ASN A 85 6.60 2.36 17.62
CA ASN A 85 7.16 1.99 18.92
C ASN A 85 8.57 1.41 18.77
N LEU A 86 8.79 0.62 17.72
CA LEU A 86 10.10 0.07 17.39
C LEU A 86 10.98 1.05 16.61
N ASN A 87 10.37 2.06 16.00
CA ASN A 87 10.98 2.92 14.98
C ASN A 87 11.65 2.08 13.87
N LYS A 88 10.94 1.07 13.36
CA LYS A 88 11.40 0.13 12.33
C LYS A 88 10.33 -0.12 11.28
N VAL A 89 10.75 -0.51 10.09
CA VAL A 89 9.86 -1.09 9.09
C VAL A 89 9.45 -2.49 9.54
N LEU A 90 8.15 -2.69 9.74
CA LEU A 90 7.54 -3.96 10.07
C LEU A 90 7.39 -4.83 8.82
N LYS A 91 6.78 -4.27 7.77
CA LYS A 91 6.45 -4.96 6.52
C LYS A 91 6.64 -4.06 5.31
N ILE A 92 6.92 -4.66 4.16
CA ILE A 92 6.92 -4.01 2.85
C ILE A 92 5.95 -4.76 1.94
N ALA A 93 5.16 -4.01 1.17
CA ALA A 93 4.31 -4.57 0.14
C ALA A 93 4.70 -4.05 -1.25
N GLU A 94 4.69 -4.93 -2.24
CA GLU A 94 4.78 -4.59 -3.66
C GLU A 94 3.37 -4.62 -4.27
N VAL A 95 2.94 -3.52 -4.88
CA VAL A 95 1.59 -3.34 -5.41
C VAL A 95 1.59 -3.48 -6.93
N LYS A 96 0.71 -4.29 -7.49
CA LYS A 96 0.67 -4.54 -8.95
C LYS A 96 -0.77 -4.60 -9.47
N CYS A 97 -1.23 -3.49 -10.04
CA CYS A 97 -2.47 -3.43 -10.82
C CYS A 97 -2.22 -3.74 -12.31
N TRP A 98 -2.19 -5.02 -12.68
CA TRP A 98 -1.76 -5.45 -14.02
C TRP A 98 -2.82 -6.27 -14.74
N LYS A 99 -2.96 -6.07 -16.05
CA LYS A 99 -3.83 -6.90 -16.90
C LYS A 99 -3.39 -8.37 -16.88
N ASP A 100 -2.09 -8.60 -17.03
CA ASP A 100 -1.48 -9.90 -16.79
C ASP A 100 -1.05 -9.98 -15.34
N VAL A 101 -1.90 -10.61 -14.53
CA VAL A 101 -1.73 -10.75 -13.09
C VAL A 101 -0.47 -11.58 -12.76
N ARG A 102 -0.18 -12.64 -13.53
CA ARG A 102 1.00 -13.48 -13.29
C ARG A 102 2.29 -12.72 -13.55
N ALA A 103 2.33 -11.96 -14.64
CA ALA A 103 3.46 -11.08 -14.92
C ALA A 103 3.63 -10.01 -13.83
N GLY A 104 2.53 -9.47 -13.31
CA GLY A 104 2.52 -8.59 -12.14
C GLY A 104 3.17 -9.24 -10.92
N LEU A 105 2.76 -10.47 -10.57
CA LEU A 105 3.32 -11.19 -9.42
C LEU A 105 4.82 -11.48 -9.59
N GLN A 106 5.24 -11.92 -10.78
CA GLN A 106 6.65 -12.09 -11.09
C GLN A 106 7.42 -10.78 -10.86
N LYS A 107 6.85 -9.65 -11.30
CA LYS A 107 7.48 -8.34 -11.13
C LYS A 107 7.62 -7.96 -9.65
N ALA A 108 6.59 -8.18 -8.84
CA ALA A 108 6.65 -7.96 -7.38
C ALA A 108 7.78 -8.79 -6.74
N GLN A 109 7.93 -10.06 -7.13
CA GLN A 109 8.99 -10.94 -6.64
C GLN A 109 10.39 -10.45 -7.06
N GLU A 110 10.56 -9.98 -8.30
CA GLU A 110 11.80 -9.37 -8.77
C GLU A 110 12.18 -8.12 -7.99
N GLN A 111 11.21 -7.25 -7.68
CA GLN A 111 11.42 -6.02 -6.90
C GLN A 111 11.83 -6.35 -5.47
N ARG A 112 11.12 -7.27 -4.81
CA ARG A 112 11.50 -7.81 -3.50
C ARG A 112 12.93 -8.36 -3.49
N ALA A 113 13.27 -9.21 -4.45
CA ALA A 113 14.60 -9.80 -4.54
C ALA A 113 15.69 -8.73 -4.73
N ARG A 114 15.41 -7.72 -5.57
CA ARG A 114 16.31 -6.57 -5.77
C ARG A 114 16.49 -5.80 -4.47
N PHE A 115 15.42 -5.44 -3.77
CA PHE A 115 15.52 -4.72 -2.50
C PHE A 115 16.36 -5.49 -1.48
N LEU A 116 16.04 -6.76 -1.26
CA LEU A 116 16.76 -7.61 -0.31
C LEU A 116 18.26 -7.72 -0.62
N LYS A 117 18.62 -7.86 -1.91
CA LYS A 117 20.01 -7.90 -2.35
C LYS A 117 20.77 -6.64 -1.92
N TYR A 118 20.21 -5.47 -2.17
CA TYR A 118 20.89 -4.21 -1.85
C TYR A 118 20.87 -3.89 -0.36
N ASN A 119 19.74 -4.11 0.32
CA ASN A 119 19.60 -3.83 1.74
C ASN A 119 20.58 -4.66 2.59
N ARG A 120 20.80 -5.92 2.21
CA ARG A 120 21.75 -6.84 2.88
C ARG A 120 23.23 -6.61 2.51
N SER A 121 23.53 -5.78 1.52
CA SER A 121 24.90 -5.63 0.99
C SER A 121 25.87 -4.90 1.92
N GLY A 122 25.39 -4.34 3.05
CA GLY A 122 26.18 -3.49 3.95
C GLY A 122 26.52 -2.10 3.39
N LYS A 123 26.32 -1.86 2.09
CA LYS A 123 26.56 -0.56 1.47
C LYS A 123 25.61 0.50 2.00
N PRO A 124 26.04 1.76 2.13
CA PRO A 124 25.13 2.88 2.42
C PRO A 124 24.00 2.93 1.39
N LEU A 125 22.78 3.17 1.86
CA LEU A 125 21.62 3.40 1.02
C LEU A 125 20.88 4.63 1.54
N PHE A 126 20.43 5.50 0.63
CA PHE A 126 19.43 6.50 0.97
C PHE A 126 18.04 5.89 0.88
N PHE A 127 17.10 6.43 1.66
CA PHE A 127 15.67 6.16 1.58
C PHE A 127 14.92 7.48 1.62
N ARG A 128 14.05 7.72 0.64
CA ARG A 128 13.33 8.99 0.52
C ARG A 128 11.96 8.81 -0.11
N SER A 129 10.94 9.42 0.49
CA SER A 129 9.60 9.52 -0.10
C SER A 129 9.67 10.25 -1.45
N THR A 130 9.04 9.68 -2.47
CA THR A 130 8.98 10.28 -3.80
C THR A 130 8.03 11.47 -3.86
N SER A 131 7.01 11.51 -3.01
CA SER A 131 6.04 12.61 -2.86
C SER A 131 6.55 13.72 -1.94
N THR A 132 6.79 13.43 -0.66
CA THR A 132 7.05 14.46 0.37
C THR A 132 8.53 14.85 0.51
N LYS A 133 9.43 14.09 -0.13
CA LYS A 133 10.89 14.19 0.05
C LYS A 133 11.39 13.89 1.46
N GLN A 134 10.52 13.43 2.37
CA GLN A 134 10.92 12.92 3.69
C GLN A 134 12.00 11.84 3.53
N THR A 135 13.07 11.94 4.31
CA THR A 135 14.13 10.94 4.37
C THR A 135 13.88 9.95 5.50
N PHE A 136 14.40 8.73 5.32
CA PHE A 136 14.30 7.65 6.29
C PHE A 136 15.69 7.05 6.54
N GLU A 137 15.92 6.56 7.75
CA GLU A 137 17.21 6.00 8.17
C GLU A 137 17.31 4.55 7.69
N LYS A 138 18.49 4.16 7.19
CA LYS A 138 18.76 2.79 6.71
C LYS A 138 18.48 1.74 7.79
N GLU A 139 18.74 2.08 9.05
CA GLU A 139 18.54 1.22 10.21
C GLU A 139 17.06 0.88 10.44
N GLN A 140 16.12 1.70 9.95
CA GLN A 140 14.70 1.38 9.97
C GLN A 140 14.39 0.17 9.08
N PHE A 141 15.17 -0.05 8.02
CA PHE A 141 15.00 -1.13 7.04
C PHE A 141 15.89 -2.35 7.31
N ALA A 142 16.76 -2.34 8.32
CA ALA A 142 17.78 -3.38 8.52
C ALA A 142 17.19 -4.78 8.77
N PHE A 143 15.98 -4.87 9.35
CA PHE A 143 15.38 -6.13 9.80
C PHE A 143 14.04 -6.45 9.14
N VAL A 144 13.79 -5.95 7.93
CA VAL A 144 12.55 -6.32 7.22
C VAL A 144 12.56 -7.82 6.92
N LYS A 145 11.69 -8.55 7.60
CA LYS A 145 11.50 -10.01 7.42
C LYS A 145 10.28 -10.33 6.60
N GLU A 146 9.28 -9.46 6.64
CA GLU A 146 7.98 -9.71 6.06
C GLU A 146 7.78 -8.84 4.81
N PHE A 147 7.55 -9.55 3.70
CA PHE A 147 7.19 -8.97 2.42
C PHE A 147 5.97 -9.72 1.92
N PHE A 148 5.07 -8.97 1.31
CA PHE A 148 3.88 -9.50 0.68
C PHE A 148 3.58 -8.72 -0.60
N SER A 149 2.68 -9.23 -1.41
CA SER A 149 2.24 -8.58 -2.64
C SER A 149 0.76 -8.26 -2.57
N ILE A 150 0.40 -7.13 -3.16
CA ILE A 150 -0.97 -6.61 -3.21
C ILE A 150 -1.33 -6.40 -4.68
N ALA A 151 -2.53 -6.80 -5.09
CA ALA A 151 -3.03 -6.52 -6.44
C ALA A 151 -4.54 -6.32 -6.44
N GLN A 152 -5.09 -5.94 -7.59
CA GLN A 152 -6.53 -5.76 -7.75
C GLN A 152 -7.35 -7.00 -7.37
N LYS A 153 -8.65 -6.82 -7.13
CA LYS A 153 -9.61 -7.90 -6.93
C LYS A 153 -9.53 -8.97 -8.03
N GLY A 154 -9.52 -10.24 -7.63
CA GLY A 154 -9.39 -11.40 -8.51
C GLY A 154 -7.95 -11.86 -8.78
N SER A 155 -6.98 -11.34 -8.03
CA SER A 155 -5.56 -11.68 -8.13
C SER A 155 -5.07 -12.76 -7.15
N ALA A 156 -5.79 -13.06 -6.07
CA ALA A 156 -5.43 -14.07 -5.07
C ALA A 156 -5.27 -15.46 -5.70
N ALA A 157 -6.13 -15.80 -6.66
CA ALA A 157 -6.05 -17.06 -7.39
C ALA A 157 -4.73 -17.23 -8.19
N GLN A 158 -3.99 -16.13 -8.41
CA GLN A 158 -2.68 -16.15 -9.06
C GLN A 158 -1.51 -16.08 -8.07
N GLY A 159 -1.78 -16.02 -6.76
CA GLY A 159 -0.77 -16.09 -5.71
C GLY A 159 -0.40 -14.77 -5.04
N PHE A 160 -1.14 -13.68 -5.30
CA PHE A 160 -1.02 -12.45 -4.49
C PHE A 160 -1.54 -12.70 -3.07
N GLU A 161 -0.83 -12.18 -2.07
CA GLU A 161 -1.19 -12.40 -0.66
C GLU A 161 -2.36 -11.52 -0.19
N VAL A 162 -2.55 -10.35 -0.80
CA VAL A 162 -3.65 -9.43 -0.50
C VAL A 162 -4.32 -8.97 -1.79
N GLU A 163 -5.64 -8.97 -1.81
CA GLU A 163 -6.44 -8.36 -2.87
C GLU A 163 -7.00 -7.03 -2.40
N LEU A 164 -6.88 -6.02 -3.25
CA LEU A 164 -7.61 -4.77 -3.11
C LEU A 164 -9.08 -5.03 -3.42
N GLU A 165 -9.94 -4.23 -2.83
CA GLU A 165 -11.40 -4.38 -2.97
C GLU A 165 -11.92 -4.02 -4.37
N TYR A 166 -11.12 -3.35 -5.20
CA TYR A 166 -11.47 -2.91 -6.55
C TYR A 166 -10.83 -3.77 -7.64
N THR A 167 -11.55 -3.99 -8.72
CA THR A 167 -11.03 -4.56 -9.96
C THR A 167 -10.10 -3.60 -10.68
N LEU A 168 -9.30 -4.11 -11.63
CA LEU A 168 -8.42 -3.27 -12.45
C LEU A 168 -9.20 -2.18 -13.22
N LYS A 169 -10.41 -2.50 -13.68
CA LYS A 169 -11.27 -1.54 -14.40
C LYS A 169 -11.70 -0.40 -13.49
N GLU A 170 -12.12 -0.71 -12.27
CA GLU A 170 -12.50 0.28 -11.26
C GLU A 170 -11.31 1.14 -10.88
N MET A 171 -10.12 0.56 -10.65
CA MET A 171 -8.90 1.33 -10.39
C MET A 171 -8.57 2.34 -11.50
N HIS A 172 -8.76 1.96 -12.77
CA HIS A 172 -8.59 2.92 -13.87
C HIS A 172 -9.64 4.05 -13.86
N GLN A 173 -10.88 3.74 -13.50
CA GLN A 173 -11.93 4.74 -13.34
C GLN A 173 -11.61 5.70 -12.18
N HIS A 174 -11.20 5.16 -11.03
CA HIS A 174 -10.81 5.91 -9.85
C HIS A 174 -9.62 6.84 -10.12
N ARG A 175 -8.62 6.37 -10.88
CA ARG A 175 -7.53 7.22 -11.39
C ARG A 175 -8.06 8.38 -12.22
N ALA A 176 -8.99 8.12 -13.14
CA ALA A 176 -9.57 9.17 -13.98
C ALA A 176 -10.34 10.21 -13.16
N ASP A 177 -11.02 9.77 -12.09
CA ASP A 177 -11.70 10.66 -11.16
C ASP A 177 -10.71 11.56 -10.40
N MET A 178 -9.59 11.01 -9.91
CA MET A 178 -8.52 11.79 -9.27
C MET A 178 -7.88 12.80 -10.22
N LEU A 179 -7.55 12.38 -11.46
CA LEU A 179 -6.98 13.28 -12.47
C LEU A 179 -7.94 14.43 -12.83
N ARG A 180 -9.23 14.13 -12.96
CA ARG A 180 -10.27 15.15 -13.20
C ARG A 180 -10.38 16.12 -12.02
N CYS A 181 -10.35 15.61 -10.80
CA CYS A 181 -10.39 16.45 -9.60
C CYS A 181 -9.15 17.38 -9.51
N GLN A 182 -7.96 16.86 -9.84
CA GLN A 182 -6.74 17.66 -9.89
C GLN A 182 -6.78 18.72 -11.01
N SER A 183 -7.27 18.37 -12.21
CA SER A 183 -7.36 19.34 -13.31
C SER A 183 -8.36 20.46 -13.03
N GLN A 184 -9.42 20.17 -12.27
CA GLN A 184 -10.41 21.16 -11.81
C GLN A 184 -9.96 21.98 -10.59
N GLY A 185 -8.78 21.71 -10.03
CA GLY A 185 -8.27 22.40 -8.84
C GLY A 185 -8.99 22.04 -7.54
N GLN A 186 -9.71 20.91 -7.53
CA GLN A 186 -10.47 20.43 -6.37
C GLN A 186 -9.67 19.46 -5.49
N CYS A 187 -8.62 18.83 -6.03
CA CYS A 187 -7.72 17.93 -5.31
C CYS A 187 -6.30 18.54 -5.23
N ALA A 188 -5.55 18.15 -4.21
CA ALA A 188 -4.14 18.51 -4.08
C ALA A 188 -3.34 18.01 -5.30
N LYS A 189 -2.38 18.84 -5.74
CA LYS A 189 -1.44 18.52 -6.82
C LYS A 189 -0.07 18.14 -6.21
N PRO A 190 0.72 17.29 -6.89
CA PRO A 190 2.09 16.98 -6.49
C PRO A 190 3.02 18.20 -6.49
#